data_AF-A0A660Y2U7-F1
#
_entry.id   AF-A0A660Y2U7-F1
#
_cell.length_a   1.000
_cell.length_b   1.000
_cell.length_c   1.000
_cell.angle_alpha   90.00
_cell.angle_beta   90.00
_cell.angle_gamma   90.00
#
_symmetry.space_group_name_H-M   'P 1'
#
loop_
_entity.id
_entity.type
_entity.pdbx_description
1 polymer ?
#
loop_
_entity_poly.entity_id
_entity_poly.type
_entity_poly.pdbx_seq_one_letter_code
_entity_poly.pdbx_strand_id
1 'polypeptide(L)'
;MRYPNPFKGDGIWLRGNLHTHTTVSDGDLEPEETAVRYREAGYDFLAITDHRRLTIVEDPPEGLLMIPGEEVNLGRSEAGSPFHLVALGIHREGSPETSPQDFVHEVSAEGGLIVLCHPYW
;
A
#
# COMPACT_ATOMS: atom_id res chain seq x y z
N MET A 1 10.09 17.94 -16.53
CA MET A 1 10.74 17.64 -15.23
C MET A 1 11.86 16.64 -15.50
N ARG A 2 13.09 16.87 -15.02
CA ARG A 2 14.20 15.93 -15.20
C ARG A 2 14.29 15.09 -13.93
N TYR A 3 13.91 13.82 -14.00
CA TYR A 3 14.02 12.93 -12.85
C TYR A 3 15.51 12.62 -12.62
N PRO A 4 16.06 12.88 -11.43
CA PRO A 4 17.41 12.43 -11.10
C PRO A 4 17.44 10.91 -11.22
N ASN A 5 18.53 10.37 -11.78
CA ASN A 5 18.69 8.92 -11.86
C ASN A 5 18.96 8.40 -10.44
N PRO A 6 18.03 7.64 -9.83
CA PRO A 6 18.17 7.21 -8.43
C PRO A 6 19.34 6.24 -8.23
N PHE A 7 19.86 5.64 -9.31
CA PHE A 7 21.01 4.73 -9.28
C PHE A 7 22.37 5.44 -9.42
N LYS A 8 22.38 6.77 -9.64
CA LYS A 8 23.61 7.54 -9.87
C LYS A 8 23.85 8.66 -8.85
N GLY A 9 22.87 8.97 -8.00
CA GLY A 9 23.00 9.95 -6.94
C GLY A 9 23.45 9.32 -5.63
N ASP A 10 23.87 10.15 -4.68
CA ASP A 10 24.05 9.74 -3.29
C ASP A 10 22.71 9.42 -2.64
N GLY A 11 22.68 8.47 -1.70
CA GLY A 11 21.47 8.07 -1.00
C GLY A 11 21.66 6.79 -0.19
N ILE A 12 20.54 6.25 0.30
CA ILE A 12 20.49 4.96 0.99
C ILE A 12 19.60 3.99 0.20
N TRP A 13 19.95 2.71 0.24
CA TRP A 13 19.13 1.65 -0.31
C TRP A 13 18.22 1.11 0.79
N LEU A 14 16.90 1.21 0.58
CA LEU A 14 15.90 0.67 1.48
C LEU A 14 15.17 -0.48 0.81
N ARG A 15 15.03 -1.59 1.52
CA ARG A 15 14.22 -2.73 1.12
C ARG A 15 12.83 -2.56 1.69
N GLY A 16 11.80 -2.62 0.86
CA GLY A 16 10.43 -2.52 1.34
C GLY A 16 9.44 -3.36 0.56
N ASN A 17 8.27 -3.57 1.15
CA ASN A 17 7.09 -4.08 0.47
C ASN A 17 5.95 -3.07 0.57
N LEU A 18 5.32 -2.74 -0.56
CA LEU A 18 4.25 -1.76 -0.66
C LEU A 18 2.86 -2.38 -0.87
N HIS A 19 2.79 -3.71 -1.02
CA HIS A 19 1.53 -4.42 -1.23
C HIS A 19 1.60 -5.78 -0.51
N THR A 20 0.90 -5.88 0.63
CA THR A 20 0.92 -7.05 1.51
C THR A 20 -0.44 -7.24 2.16
N HIS A 21 -0.91 -8.48 2.26
CA HIS A 21 -2.17 -8.84 2.88
C HIS A 21 -1.95 -9.61 4.17
N THR A 22 -2.90 -9.49 5.09
CA THR A 22 -2.93 -10.18 6.39
C THR A 22 -4.24 -10.94 6.54
N THR A 23 -4.41 -11.64 7.65
CA THR A 23 -5.67 -12.32 8.00
C THR A 23 -6.87 -11.37 8.14
N VAL A 24 -6.66 -10.04 8.19
CA VAL A 24 -7.75 -9.05 8.19
C VAL A 24 -8.50 -9.04 6.85
N SER A 25 -7.85 -9.44 5.75
CA SER A 25 -8.50 -9.67 4.47
C SER A 25 -8.31 -11.10 3.97
N ASP A 26 -7.29 -11.37 3.17
CA ASP A 26 -7.07 -12.64 2.48
C ASP A 26 -5.62 -13.16 2.55
N GLY A 27 -4.80 -12.60 3.44
CA GLY A 27 -3.47 -13.09 3.76
C GLY A 27 -3.46 -14.20 4.82
N ASP A 28 -2.28 -14.81 4.99
CA ASP A 28 -2.11 -16.01 5.84
C ASP A 28 -1.62 -15.72 7.27
N LEU A 29 -1.14 -14.51 7.55
CA LEU A 29 -0.53 -14.13 8.84
C LEU A 29 -1.23 -12.91 9.44
N GLU A 30 -1.29 -12.87 10.78
CA GLU A 30 -1.80 -11.70 11.52
C GLU A 30 -0.95 -10.45 11.22
N PRO A 31 -1.50 -9.23 11.34
CA PRO A 31 -0.77 -7.99 11.04
C PRO A 31 0.56 -7.83 11.80
N GLU A 32 0.55 -8.09 13.10
CA GLU A 32 1.72 -8.01 13.96
C GLU A 32 2.77 -9.06 13.58
N GLU A 33 2.34 -10.31 13.34
CA GLU A 33 3.25 -11.37 12.90
C GLU A 33 3.86 -11.03 11.54
N THR A 34 3.06 -10.52 10.60
CA THR A 34 3.52 -10.08 9.29
C THR A 34 4.62 -9.03 9.42
N ALA A 35 4.41 -7.99 10.23
CA ALA A 35 5.43 -6.96 10.48
C ALA A 35 6.73 -7.55 11.06
N VAL A 36 6.63 -8.45 12.05
CA VAL A 36 7.78 -9.16 12.63
C VAL A 36 8.55 -9.93 11.56
N ARG A 37 7.86 -10.72 10.73
CA ARG A 37 8.50 -11.52 9.66
C ARG A 37 9.23 -10.66 8.64
N TYR A 38 8.64 -9.54 8.22
CA TYR A 38 9.31 -8.62 7.30
C TYR A 38 10.54 -7.98 7.93
N ARG A 39 10.48 -7.59 9.21
CA ARG A 39 11.65 -7.07 9.92
C ARG A 39 12.76 -8.12 10.01
N GLU A 40 12.44 -9.34 10.42
CA GLU A 40 13.40 -10.47 10.50
C GLU A 40 14.02 -10.80 9.13
N ALA A 41 13.27 -10.60 8.04
CA ALA A 41 13.75 -10.75 6.67
C ALA A 41 14.61 -9.57 6.17
N GLY A 42 14.87 -8.56 7.01
CA GLY A 42 15.73 -7.42 6.70
C GLY A 42 15.05 -6.34 5.85
N TYR A 43 13.74 -6.17 5.97
CA TYR A 43 13.03 -5.03 5.38
C TYR A 43 13.13 -3.80 6.29
N ASP A 44 13.17 -2.63 5.65
CA ASP A 44 13.24 -1.32 6.27
C ASP A 44 11.86 -0.65 6.35
N PHE A 45 10.96 -0.98 5.42
CA PHE A 45 9.57 -0.50 5.44
C PHE A 45 8.57 -1.52 4.92
N LEU A 46 7.33 -1.42 5.39
CA LEU A 46 6.22 -2.28 5.02
C LEU A 46 4.93 -1.48 4.93
N ALA A 47 4.14 -1.72 3.89
CA ALA A 47 2.73 -1.39 3.84
C ALA A 47 1.90 -2.69 3.94
N ILE A 48 0.98 -2.70 4.89
CA ILE A 48 -0.14 -3.64 4.91
C ILE A 48 -1.28 -2.95 4.16
N THR A 49 -1.82 -3.61 3.15
CA THR A 49 -2.78 -3.06 2.20
C THR A 49 -3.93 -4.04 2.05
N ASP A 50 -4.52 -4.44 3.18
CA ASP A 50 -5.66 -5.35 3.20
C ASP A 50 -6.81 -4.82 2.35
N HIS A 51 -7.62 -5.75 1.82
CA HIS A 51 -8.74 -5.38 0.97
C HIS A 51 -9.78 -4.56 1.74
N ARG A 52 -9.96 -3.31 1.31
CA ARG A 52 -10.94 -2.34 1.82
C ARG A 52 -10.85 -2.08 3.32
N ARG A 53 -9.65 -2.26 3.91
CA ARG A 53 -9.40 -2.08 5.34
C ARG A 53 -8.08 -1.38 5.55
N LEU A 54 -8.09 -0.35 6.41
CA LEU A 54 -6.88 0.31 6.86
C LEU A 54 -6.38 -0.40 8.13
N THR A 55 -5.51 -1.38 7.94
CA THR A 55 -4.94 -2.18 9.02
C THR A 55 -3.75 -1.47 9.65
N ILE A 56 -3.83 -1.17 10.96
CA ILE A 56 -2.78 -0.49 11.72
C ILE A 56 -2.14 -1.47 12.71
N VAL A 57 -0.81 -1.56 12.65
CA VAL A 57 0.00 -2.26 13.66
C VAL A 57 0.43 -1.24 14.70
N GLU A 58 -0.14 -1.32 15.90
CA GLU A 58 0.05 -0.33 16.97
C GLU A 58 1.49 -0.33 17.54
N ASP A 59 2.12 -1.50 17.62
CA ASP A 59 3.48 -1.67 18.14
C ASP A 59 4.37 -2.43 17.14
N PRO A 60 4.83 -1.76 16.06
CA PRO A 60 5.64 -2.40 15.04
C PRO A 60 7.06 -2.69 15.55
N PRO A 61 7.74 -3.71 14.99
CA PRO A 61 9.13 -4.01 15.34
C PRO A 61 10.07 -2.82 15.17
N GLU A 62 11.03 -2.66 16.09
CA GLU A 62 12.03 -1.59 16.01
C GLU A 62 12.79 -1.61 14.67
N GLY A 63 12.86 -0.44 14.03
CA GLY A 63 13.56 -0.26 12.76
C GLY A 63 12.77 -0.71 11.53
N LEU A 64 11.47 -1.03 11.65
CA LEU A 64 10.55 -1.17 10.52
C LEU A 64 9.63 0.06 10.44
N LEU A 65 9.68 0.78 9.32
CA LEU A 65 8.71 1.85 9.05
C LEU A 65 7.41 1.24 8.50
N MET A 66 6.32 1.38 9.25
CA MET A 66 4.99 1.05 8.75
C MET A 66 4.43 2.22 7.93
N ILE A 67 4.01 1.94 6.70
CA ILE A 67 3.30 2.89 5.84
C ILE A 67 1.83 2.48 5.85
N PRO A 68 0.90 3.29 6.38
CA PRO A 68 -0.52 2.99 6.34
C PRO A 68 -0.99 2.83 4.90
N GLY A 69 -1.79 1.81 4.62
CA GLY A 69 -2.30 1.57 3.30
C GLY A 69 -3.52 0.66 3.25
N GLU A 70 -4.11 0.60 2.07
CA GLU A 70 -5.34 -0.15 1.78
C GLU A 70 -5.33 -0.52 0.29
N GLU A 71 -5.82 -1.70 -0.06
CA GLU A 71 -6.18 -2.02 -1.44
C GLU A 71 -7.69 -1.90 -1.64
N VAL A 72 -8.10 -1.05 -2.58
CA VAL A 72 -9.51 -0.89 -2.97
C VAL A 72 -9.77 -1.42 -4.38
N ASN A 73 -10.95 -2.01 -4.53
CA ASN A 73 -11.48 -2.47 -5.81
C ASN A 73 -12.60 -1.54 -6.26
N LEU A 74 -12.33 -0.67 -7.24
CA LEU A 74 -13.22 0.41 -7.69
C LEU A 74 -13.41 0.42 -9.22
N GLY A 75 -14.59 0.86 -9.66
CA GLY A 75 -14.91 1.01 -11.09
C GLY A 75 -14.84 -0.30 -11.88
N ARG A 76 -14.74 -0.18 -13.22
CA ARG A 76 -14.52 -1.32 -14.13
C ARG A 76 -13.59 -0.90 -15.27
N SER A 77 -12.65 -1.77 -15.61
CA SER A 77 -11.79 -1.69 -16.79
C SER A 77 -12.57 -1.99 -18.07
N GLU A 78 -11.96 -1.79 -19.23
CA GLU A 78 -12.54 -2.21 -20.52
C GLU A 78 -12.78 -3.72 -20.59
N ALA A 79 -12.01 -4.52 -19.84
CA ALA A 79 -12.20 -5.96 -19.72
C ALA A 79 -13.33 -6.35 -18.75
N GLY A 80 -13.97 -5.37 -18.10
CA GLY A 80 -15.10 -5.57 -17.18
C GLY A 80 -14.70 -5.99 -15.76
N SER A 81 -13.40 -6.11 -15.45
CA SER A 81 -12.86 -6.33 -14.10
C SER A 81 -12.75 -5.02 -13.32
N PRO A 82 -12.85 -5.03 -11.97
CA PRO A 82 -12.58 -3.83 -11.18
C PRO A 82 -11.11 -3.40 -11.27
N PHE A 83 -10.82 -2.12 -11.06
CA PHE A 83 -9.46 -1.67 -10.84
C PHE A 83 -9.06 -1.97 -9.41
N HIS A 84 -7.86 -2.53 -9.24
CA HIS A 84 -7.23 -2.72 -7.94
C HIS A 84 -6.26 -1.56 -7.72
N LEU A 85 -6.56 -0.73 -6.73
CA LEU A 85 -5.80 0.46 -6.40
C LEU A 85 -5.25 0.31 -4.99
N VAL A 86 -3.93 0.34 -4.86
CA VAL A 86 -3.27 0.45 -3.56
C VAL A 86 -3.07 1.91 -3.23
N ALA A 87 -3.62 2.33 -2.10
CA ALA A 87 -3.44 3.64 -1.53
C ALA A 87 -2.44 3.56 -0.36
N LEU A 88 -1.44 4.44 -0.37
CA LEU A 88 -0.34 4.48 0.60
C LEU A 88 -0.24 5.84 1.26
N GLY A 89 0.09 5.86 2.55
CA GLY A 89 0.20 7.08 3.35
C GLY A 89 -1.16 7.73 3.63
N ILE A 90 -2.22 6.93 3.69
CA ILE A 90 -3.58 7.38 3.93
C ILE A 90 -3.96 7.36 5.41
N HIS A 91 -5.00 8.12 5.77
CA HIS A 91 -5.50 8.20 7.16
C HIS A 91 -6.96 7.81 7.31
N ARG A 92 -7.62 7.41 6.22
CA ARG A 92 -9.00 6.94 6.21
C ARG A 92 -9.18 5.87 5.15
N GLU A 93 -10.09 4.93 5.39
CA GLU A 93 -10.49 3.93 4.40
C GLU A 93 -11.19 4.58 3.21
N GLY A 94 -11.01 3.99 2.03
CA GLY A 94 -11.69 4.39 0.81
C GLY A 94 -13.18 4.06 0.83
N SER A 95 -14.00 4.94 0.25
CA SER A 95 -15.42 4.68 0.08
C SER A 95 -15.67 3.73 -1.10
N PRO A 96 -16.54 2.71 -0.98
CA PRO A 96 -16.90 1.84 -2.11
C PRO A 96 -17.74 2.56 -3.18
N GLU A 97 -18.33 3.72 -2.85
CA GLU A 97 -19.21 4.49 -3.73
C GLU A 97 -18.46 5.51 -4.60
N THR A 98 -17.16 5.72 -4.36
CA THR A 98 -16.37 6.71 -5.10
C THR A 98 -15.94 6.18 -6.47
N SER A 99 -15.72 7.09 -7.43
CA SER A 99 -15.14 6.69 -8.73
C SER A 99 -13.63 6.45 -8.58
N PRO A 100 -12.99 5.64 -9.45
CA PRO A 100 -11.53 5.45 -9.40
C PRO A 100 -10.75 6.77 -9.47
N GLN A 101 -11.21 7.73 -10.27
CA GLN A 101 -10.54 9.01 -10.44
C GLN A 101 -10.74 9.92 -9.22
N ASP A 102 -11.92 9.91 -8.61
CA ASP A 102 -12.18 10.68 -7.39
C ASP A 102 -11.38 10.12 -6.23
N PHE A 103 -11.27 8.80 -6.09
CA PHE A 103 -10.38 8.18 -5.10
C PHE A 103 -8.92 8.60 -5.27
N VAL A 104 -8.43 8.64 -6.51
CA VAL A 104 -7.07 9.14 -6.81
C VAL A 104 -6.89 10.59 -6.35
N HIS A 105 -7.88 11.44 -6.59
CA HIS A 105 -7.84 12.82 -6.12
C HIS A 105 -7.91 12.91 -4.59
N GLU A 106 -8.75 12.12 -3.93
CA GLU A 106 -8.90 12.07 -2.49
C GLU A 106 -7.61 11.68 -1.78
N VAL A 107 -6.91 10.64 -2.27
CA VAL A 107 -5.62 10.19 -1.73
C VAL A 107 -4.53 11.23 -2.02
N SER A 108 -4.49 11.78 -3.23
CA SER A 108 -3.52 12.84 -3.56
C SER A 108 -3.74 14.11 -2.73
N ALA A 109 -4.98 14.45 -2.36
CA ALA A 109 -5.31 15.64 -1.60
C ALA A 109 -4.81 15.59 -0.15
N GLU A 110 -4.65 14.39 0.42
CA GLU A 110 -4.02 14.20 1.73
C GLU A 110 -2.51 13.90 1.66
N GLY A 111 -1.93 13.89 0.46
CA GLY A 111 -0.50 13.64 0.25
C GLY A 111 -0.13 12.16 0.15
N GLY A 112 -1.12 11.28 0.06
CA GLY A 112 -0.92 9.86 -0.19
C GLY A 112 -0.52 9.55 -1.63
N LEU A 113 -0.12 8.30 -1.86
CA LEU A 113 0.26 7.79 -3.17
C LEU A 113 -0.70 6.68 -3.60
N ILE A 114 -1.07 6.68 -4.87
CA ILE A 114 -1.84 5.59 -5.49
C ILE A 114 -0.94 4.78 -6.41
N VAL A 115 -1.08 3.46 -6.35
CA VAL A 115 -0.54 2.50 -7.30
C VAL A 115 -1.69 1.74 -7.96
N LEU A 116 -1.72 1.73 -9.31
CA LEU A 116 -2.58 0.82 -10.06
C LEU A 116 -1.94 -0.57 -10.05
N CYS A 117 -2.43 -1.46 -9.20
CA CYS A 117 -1.83 -2.77 -8.95
C CYS A 117 -2.34 -3.82 -9.94
N HIS A 118 -1.42 -4.72 -10.32
CA HIS A 118 -1.62 -5.84 -11.24
C HIS A 118 -2.76 -5.58 -12.26
N PRO A 119 -2.58 -4.59 -13.17
CA PRO A 119 -3.60 -4.22 -14.17
C PRO A 119 -3.90 -5.33 -15.17
N TYR A 120 -3.10 -6.40 -15.12
CA TYR A 120 -3.33 -7.67 -15.77
C TYR A 120 -3.25 -8.75 -14.67
N TRP A 121 -4.34 -9.51 -14.52
CA TRP A 121 -4.49 -10.59 -13.55
C TRP A 121 -4.63 -11.92 -14.29
#